data_AF-A0A7V9NK01-F1
#
_entry.id   AF-A0A7V9NK01-F1
#
_cell.length_a   1.000
_cell.length_b   1.000
_cell.length_c   1.000
_cell.angle_alpha   90.00
_cell.angle_beta   90.00
_cell.angle_gamma   90.00
#
_symmetry.space_group_name_H-M   'P 1'
#
loop_
_entity.id
_entity.type
_entity.pdbx_description
1 polymer ?
#
loop_
_entity_poly.entity_id
_entity_poly.type
_entity_poly.pdbx_seq_one_letter_code
_entity_poly.pdbx_strand_id
1 'polypeptide(L)'
;MHRFIPLILSEMGFRVAEVPVRHQERKYGASKYRSTKILTEIPDLLTLYFLLNYTRRPLHFFGKIGSVLCALGLASLTYLTVLWFRGIPIGTRPLLTFGVLMMVVGAQIVFTGLLADLIVNMDQDRSRDVPLKYVSDQDGSSEGWVRQEHGREWDARTAERGRSDR
;
A
#
# COMPACT_ATOMS: atom_id res chain seq x y z
N MET A 1 5.16 -5.35 -7.92
CA MET A 1 4.93 -5.83 -6.54
C MET A 1 6.19 -6.10 -5.70
N HIS A 2 7.24 -6.82 -6.14
CA HIS A 2 8.43 -7.06 -5.29
C HIS A 2 9.30 -5.83 -4.97
N ARG A 3 9.20 -4.75 -5.76
CA ARG A 3 10.02 -3.53 -5.59
C ARG A 3 9.60 -2.69 -4.37
N PHE A 4 8.40 -2.91 -3.85
CA PHE A 4 7.80 -2.07 -2.80
C PHE A 4 7.82 -2.71 -1.41
N ILE A 5 8.39 -3.91 -1.29
CA ILE A 5 8.60 -4.61 -0.01
C ILE A 5 9.29 -3.71 1.03
N PRO A 6 10.36 -2.95 0.70
CA PRO A 6 11.02 -2.09 1.68
C PRO A 6 10.09 -1.00 2.23
N LEU A 7 9.22 -0.43 1.38
CA LEU A 7 8.30 0.64 1.77
C LEU A 7 7.19 0.13 2.69
N ILE A 8 6.67 -1.07 2.42
CA ILE A 8 5.67 -1.72 3.27
C ILE A 8 6.28 -2.10 4.62
N LEU A 9 7.52 -2.63 4.61
CA LEU A 9 8.26 -2.96 5.83
C LEU A 9 8.50 -1.72 6.72
N SER A 10 8.84 -0.57 6.12
CA SER A 10 9.02 0.67 6.91
C SER A 10 7.71 1.16 7.53
N GLU A 11 6.58 1.04 6.82
CA GLU A 11 5.27 1.44 7.36
C GLU A 11 4.80 0.50 8.49
N MET A 12 5.16 -0.78 8.42
CA MET A 12 4.94 -1.76 9.49
C MET A 12 5.87 -1.53 10.72
N GLY A 13 6.74 -0.52 10.69
CA GLY A 13 7.62 -0.16 11.80
C GLY A 13 8.98 -0.87 11.81
N PHE A 14 9.33 -1.61 10.75
CA PHE A 14 10.66 -2.23 10.63
C PHE A 14 11.72 -1.21 10.20
N ARG A 15 12.92 -1.33 10.78
CA ARG A 15 14.08 -0.55 10.35
C ARG A 15 14.63 -1.13 9.05
N VAL A 16 14.43 -0.40 7.96
CA VAL A 16 14.94 -0.75 6.63
C VAL A 16 16.25 0.00 6.40
N ALA A 17 17.32 -0.71 6.08
CA ALA A 17 18.61 -0.14 5.72
C ALA A 17 19.08 -0.72 4.38
N GLU A 18 19.67 0.12 3.54
CA GLU A 18 20.29 -0.30 2.28
C GLU A 18 21.77 -0.63 2.53
N VAL A 19 22.23 -1.78 2.03
CA VAL A 19 23.64 -2.19 2.11
C VAL A 19 24.33 -1.83 0.79
N PRO A 20 25.38 -0.98 0.79
CA PRO A 20 26.09 -0.64 -0.44
C PRO A 20 26.84 -1.86 -0.98
N VAL A 21 26.46 -2.32 -2.17
CA VAL A 21 27.13 -3.42 -2.88
C VAL A 21 27.98 -2.86 -4.01
N ARG A 22 29.25 -3.25 -4.07
CA ARG A 22 30.15 -2.91 -5.18
C ARG A 22 29.65 -3.59 -6.47
N HIS A 23 29.13 -2.78 -7.38
CA HIS A 23 28.80 -3.21 -8.73
C HIS A 23 29.96 -2.86 -9.67
N GLN A 24 30.40 -3.80 -10.50
CA GLN A 24 31.36 -3.53 -11.55
C GLN A 24 30.69 -2.74 -12.68
N GLU A 25 31.40 -1.78 -13.27
CA GLU A 25 30.90 -0.99 -14.38
C GLU A 25 30.55 -1.89 -15.57
N ARG A 26 29.34 -1.70 -16.13
CA ARG A 26 28.89 -2.44 -17.30
C ARG A 26 29.74 -2.06 -18.50
N LYS A 27 30.51 -3.01 -19.02
CA LYS A 27 31.34 -2.83 -20.22
C LYS A 27 30.53 -2.77 -21.53
N TYR A 28 29.29 -3.30 -21.55
CA TYR A 28 28.43 -3.34 -22.74
C TYR A 28 26.93 -3.18 -22.41
N GLY A 29 26.20 -2.51 -23.30
CA GLY A 29 24.73 -2.41 -23.29
C GLY A 29 24.18 -1.04 -22.89
N ALA A 30 23.13 -0.58 -23.58
CA ALA A 30 22.38 0.60 -23.19
C ALA A 30 21.52 0.31 -21.95
N SER A 31 21.34 1.31 -21.08
CA SER A 31 20.47 1.19 -19.91
C SER A 31 19.05 0.81 -20.32
N LYS A 32 18.55 -0.31 -19.78
CA LYS A 32 17.15 -0.78 -19.97
C LYS A 32 16.13 0.13 -19.25
N TYR A 33 16.59 1.17 -18.56
CA TYR A 33 15.75 2.22 -17.98
C TYR A 33 15.46 3.30 -19.02
N ARG A 34 14.45 3.01 -19.86
CA ARG A 34 13.86 3.99 -20.77
C ARG A 34 12.83 4.82 -19.99
N SER A 35 12.76 6.13 -20.21
CA SER A 35 11.82 7.03 -19.51
C SER A 35 10.35 6.57 -19.60
N THR A 36 10.00 5.82 -20.64
CA THR A 36 8.68 5.18 -20.80
C THR A 36 8.30 4.24 -19.64
N LYS A 37 9.28 3.59 -18.98
CA LYS A 37 9.01 2.75 -17.80
C LYS A 37 8.46 3.54 -16.62
N ILE A 38 8.88 4.79 -16.46
CA ILE A 38 8.43 5.63 -15.35
C ILE A 38 6.92 5.86 -15.46
N LEU A 39 6.40 6.09 -16.67
CA LEU A 39 4.96 6.23 -16.91
C LEU A 39 4.17 4.95 -16.62
N THR A 40 4.76 3.78 -16.86
CA THR A 40 4.14 2.49 -16.52
C THR A 40 4.20 2.19 -15.01
N GLU A 41 5.17 2.74 -14.29
CA GLU A 41 5.40 2.49 -12.87
C GLU A 41 4.72 3.52 -11.95
N ILE A 42 4.36 4.71 -12.46
CA ILE A 42 3.59 5.74 -11.71
C ILE A 42 2.25 5.21 -11.17
N PRO A 43 1.42 4.49 -11.96
CA PRO A 43 0.16 3.93 -11.44
C PRO A 43 0.38 2.98 -10.26
N ASP A 44 1.41 2.14 -10.32
CA ASP A 44 1.75 1.17 -9.27
C ASP A 44 2.16 1.90 -7.97
N LEU A 45 2.96 2.97 -8.09
CA LEU A 45 3.34 3.83 -6.97
C LEU A 45 2.14 4.59 -6.38
N LEU A 46 1.24 5.08 -7.23
CA LEU A 46 0.02 5.76 -6.80
C LEU A 46 -0.90 4.81 -6.03
N THR A 47 -1.08 3.57 -6.53
CA THR A 47 -1.84 2.53 -5.84
C THR A 47 -1.22 2.18 -4.48
N LEU A 48 0.11 2.09 -4.40
CA LEU A 48 0.78 1.84 -3.13
C LEU A 48 0.64 3.00 -2.13
N TYR A 49 0.85 4.24 -2.59
CA TYR A 49 0.62 5.43 -1.77
C TYR A 49 -0.84 5.51 -1.29
N PHE A 50 -1.77 5.15 -2.18
CA PHE A 50 -3.18 5.03 -1.84
C PHE A 50 -3.40 4.00 -0.74
N LEU A 51 -2.89 2.78 -0.91
CA LEU A 51 -3.06 1.70 0.05
C LEU A 51 -2.46 2.03 1.43
N LEU A 52 -1.31 2.70 1.47
CA LEU A 52 -0.64 3.08 2.71
C LEU A 52 -1.37 4.23 3.42
N ASN A 53 -1.76 5.28 2.68
CA ASN A 53 -2.29 6.50 3.27
C ASN A 53 -3.82 6.52 3.42
N TYR A 54 -4.58 5.75 2.61
CA TYR A 54 -6.05 5.82 2.57
C TYR A 54 -6.75 4.80 3.44
N THR A 55 -6.05 3.78 3.94
CA THR A 55 -6.61 2.84 4.92
C THR A 55 -7.13 3.54 6.19
N ARG A 56 -6.70 4.78 6.45
CA ARG A 56 -7.10 5.52 7.65
C ARG A 56 -8.28 6.47 7.44
N ARG A 57 -8.37 7.26 6.36
CA ARG A 57 -9.47 8.24 6.08
C ARG A 57 -9.59 8.62 4.59
N PRO A 58 -10.20 7.79 3.74
CA PRO A 58 -10.27 8.01 2.30
C PRO A 58 -11.12 9.22 1.89
N LEU A 59 -12.11 9.61 2.70
CA LEU A 59 -13.00 10.74 2.40
C LEU A 59 -12.26 12.06 2.22
N HIS A 60 -11.21 12.33 2.99
CA HIS A 60 -10.55 13.64 2.97
C HIS A 60 -9.84 13.95 1.66
N PHE A 61 -9.31 12.94 0.95
CA PHE A 61 -8.62 13.19 -0.30
C PHE A 61 -9.61 13.37 -1.46
N PHE A 62 -10.51 12.40 -1.64
CA PHE A 62 -11.51 12.45 -2.71
C PHE A 62 -12.49 13.59 -2.48
N GLY A 63 -12.88 13.85 -1.23
CA GLY A 63 -13.72 14.98 -0.87
C GLY A 63 -13.05 16.32 -1.20
N LYS A 64 -11.76 16.52 -0.90
CA LYS A 64 -11.05 17.77 -1.26
C LYS A 64 -11.01 17.96 -2.77
N ILE A 65 -10.56 16.97 -3.53
CA ILE A 65 -10.45 17.07 -4.99
C ILE A 65 -11.83 17.26 -5.64
N GLY A 66 -12.81 16.43 -5.25
CA GLY A 66 -14.18 16.52 -5.74
C GLY A 66 -14.83 17.86 -5.38
N SER A 67 -14.60 18.38 -4.16
CA SER A 67 -15.15 19.69 -3.75
C SER A 67 -14.59 20.85 -4.58
N VAL A 68 -13.29 20.82 -4.93
CA VAL A 68 -12.68 21.82 -5.81
C VAL A 68 -13.29 21.76 -7.22
N LEU A 69 -13.44 20.55 -7.79
CA LEU A 69 -14.06 20.39 -9.11
C LEU A 69 -15.54 20.81 -9.11
N CYS A 70 -16.30 20.43 -8.08
CA CYS A 70 -17.68 20.90 -7.89
C CYS A 70 -17.75 22.41 -7.75
N ALA A 71 -16.84 23.04 -6.99
CA ALA A 71 -16.81 24.49 -6.83
C ALA A 71 -16.53 25.21 -8.16
N LEU A 72 -15.62 24.68 -8.99
CA LEU A 72 -15.35 25.21 -10.33
C LEU A 72 -16.53 25.01 -11.29
N GLY A 73 -17.19 23.85 -11.22
CA GLY A 73 -18.43 23.57 -11.94
C GLY A 73 -19.54 24.55 -11.54
N LEU A 74 -19.81 24.67 -10.24
CA LEU A 74 -20.77 25.62 -9.68
C LEU A 74 -20.46 27.06 -10.10
N ALA A 75 -19.22 27.52 -9.95
CA ALA A 75 -18.82 28.86 -10.35
C ALA A 75 -19.09 29.11 -11.84
N SER A 76 -18.79 28.12 -12.69
CA SER A 76 -19.09 28.18 -14.12
C SER A 76 -20.60 28.24 -14.34
N LEU A 77 -21.40 27.35 -13.77
CA LEU A 77 -22.85 27.37 -13.91
C LEU A 77 -23.46 28.68 -13.42
N THR A 78 -23.07 29.17 -12.24
CA THR A 78 -23.55 30.45 -11.69
C THR A 78 -23.22 31.61 -12.62
N TYR A 79 -22.01 31.64 -13.20
CA TYR A 79 -21.66 32.65 -14.20
C TYR A 79 -22.60 32.61 -15.41
N LEU A 80 -22.91 31.42 -15.95
CA LEU A 80 -23.87 31.29 -17.05
C LEU A 80 -25.29 31.68 -16.60
N THR A 81 -25.72 31.33 -15.39
CA THR A 81 -27.03 31.72 -14.84
C THR A 81 -27.18 33.24 -14.78
N VAL A 82 -26.15 33.97 -14.33
CA VAL A 82 -26.18 35.44 -14.31
C VAL A 82 -26.28 36.00 -15.74
N LEU A 83 -25.58 35.39 -16.70
CA LEU A 83 -25.65 35.79 -18.11
C LEU A 83 -27.03 35.51 -18.72
N TRP A 84 -27.71 34.46 -18.27
CA TRP A 84 -29.07 34.12 -18.68
C TRP A 84 -30.07 35.20 -18.30
N PHE A 85 -29.97 35.73 -17.07
CA PHE A 85 -30.80 36.84 -16.61
C PHE A 85 -30.65 38.11 -17.47
N ARG A 86 -29.55 38.24 -18.23
CA ARG A 86 -29.33 39.36 -19.18
C ARG A 86 -29.90 39.09 -20.58
N GLY A 87 -30.63 37.98 -20.79
CA GLY A 87 -31.33 37.67 -22.04
C GLY A 87 -30.46 37.07 -23.14
N ILE A 88 -29.26 36.57 -22.83
CA ILE A 88 -28.32 36.03 -23.81
C ILE A 88 -28.56 34.51 -23.97
N PRO A 89 -28.68 33.98 -25.20
CA PRO A 89 -28.87 32.54 -25.42
C PRO A 89 -27.59 31.76 -25.07
N ILE A 90 -27.77 30.64 -24.36
CA ILE A 90 -26.69 29.91 -23.68
C ILE A 90 -26.40 28.54 -24.33
N GLY A 91 -27.39 27.95 -25.00
CA GLY A 91 -27.35 26.55 -25.43
C GLY A 91 -26.23 26.15 -26.39
N THR A 92 -25.60 27.10 -27.09
CA THR A 92 -24.52 26.82 -28.06
C THR A 92 -23.11 26.99 -27.48
N ARG A 93 -22.98 27.40 -26.22
CA ARG A 93 -21.67 27.67 -25.63
C ARG A 93 -21.08 26.40 -25.00
N PRO A 94 -19.86 25.98 -25.39
CA PRO A 94 -19.20 24.81 -24.79
C PRO A 94 -18.93 24.97 -23.29
N LEU A 95 -18.98 26.21 -22.78
CA LEU A 95 -18.88 26.51 -21.35
C LEU A 95 -19.99 25.86 -20.51
N LEU A 96 -21.21 25.69 -21.07
CA LEU A 96 -22.32 25.04 -20.35
C LEU A 96 -22.02 23.56 -20.18
N THR A 97 -21.68 22.89 -21.27
CA THR A 97 -21.30 21.47 -21.26
C THR A 97 -20.10 21.22 -20.37
N PHE A 98 -19.11 22.11 -20.39
CA PHE A 98 -17.95 22.06 -19.52
C PHE A 98 -18.35 22.16 -18.04
N GLY A 99 -19.14 23.17 -17.66
CA GLY A 99 -19.59 23.34 -16.28
C GLY A 99 -20.40 22.15 -15.77
N VAL A 100 -21.35 21.65 -16.57
CA VAL A 100 -22.16 20.47 -16.22
C VAL A 100 -21.28 19.23 -16.08
N LEU A 101 -20.36 18.99 -17.01
CA LEU A 101 -19.43 17.86 -16.94
C LEU A 101 -18.57 17.91 -15.69
N MET A 102 -18.03 19.09 -15.36
CA MET A 102 -17.23 19.30 -14.16
C MET A 102 -18.04 19.04 -12.88
N MET A 103 -19.33 19.42 -12.88
CA MET A 103 -20.23 19.16 -11.77
C MET A 103 -20.54 17.66 -11.60
N VAL A 104 -20.79 16.96 -12.71
CA VAL A 104 -21.04 15.50 -12.71
C VAL A 104 -19.80 14.75 -12.23
N VAL A 105 -18.63 15.06 -12.79
CA VAL A 105 -17.35 14.42 -12.41
C VAL A 105 -16.98 14.75 -10.96
N GLY A 106 -17.14 16.01 -10.54
CA GLY A 106 -16.91 16.42 -9.15
C GLY A 106 -17.79 15.66 -8.17
N ALA A 107 -19.09 15.56 -8.46
CA ALA A 107 -20.04 14.80 -7.64
C ALA A 107 -19.69 13.31 -7.59
N GLN A 108 -19.32 12.71 -8.72
CA GLN A 108 -18.86 11.31 -8.77
C GLN A 108 -17.66 11.07 -7.87
N ILE A 109 -16.65 11.93 -7.91
CA ILE A 109 -15.45 11.80 -7.07
C ILE A 109 -15.82 11.89 -5.57
N VAL A 110 -16.71 12.81 -5.19
CA VAL A 110 -17.20 12.92 -3.80
C VAL A 110 -17.92 11.64 -3.38
N PHE A 111 -18.80 11.11 -4.23
CA PHE A 111 -19.51 9.85 -3.95
C PHE A 111 -18.56 8.67 -3.83
N THR A 112 -17.57 8.55 -4.71
CA THR A 112 -16.53 7.52 -4.60
C THR A 112 -15.76 7.63 -3.29
N GLY A 113 -15.45 8.86 -2.85
CA GLY A 113 -14.82 9.11 -1.56
C GLY A 113 -15.65 8.63 -0.37
N LEU A 114 -16.96 8.93 -0.37
CA LEU A 114 -17.90 8.45 0.65
C LEU A 114 -18.02 6.92 0.64
N LEU A 115 -18.07 6.31 -0.55
CA LEU A 115 -18.16 4.86 -0.69
C LEU A 115 -16.89 4.17 -0.19
N ALA A 116 -15.72 4.75 -0.45
CA ALA A 116 -14.46 4.25 0.08
C ALA A 116 -14.43 4.32 1.62
N ASP A 117 -14.93 5.41 2.22
CA ASP A 117 -15.01 5.58 3.67
C ASP A 117 -15.93 4.54 4.31
N LEU A 118 -17.08 4.27 3.67
CA LEU A 118 -18.02 3.22 4.09
C LEU A 118 -17.35 1.83 4.07
N ILE A 119 -16.66 1.49 2.99
CA ILE A 119 -15.99 0.18 2.84
C ILE A 119 -14.90 0.01 3.91
N VAL A 120 -14.08 1.04 4.14
CA VAL A 120 -13.03 1.02 5.16
C VAL A 120 -13.63 0.87 6.56
N ASN A 121 -14.71 1.59 6.87
CA ASN A 121 -15.39 1.47 8.16
C ASN A 121 -15.98 0.07 8.38
N MET A 122 -16.56 -0.54 7.33
CA MET A 122 -17.08 -1.92 7.40
C MET A 122 -15.96 -2.95 7.65
N ASP A 123 -14.79 -2.78 7.04
CA ASP A 123 -13.64 -3.67 7.23
C ASP A 123 -13.05 -3.56 8.64
N GLN A 124 -12.99 -2.33 9.18
CA GLN A 124 -12.56 -2.07 10.55
C GLN A 124 -13.49 -2.71 11.58
N ASP A 125 -14.79 -2.66 11.37
CA ASP A 125 -15.78 -3.27 12.27
C ASP A 125 -15.63 -4.80 12.29
N ARG A 126 -15.46 -5.42 11.13
CA ARG A 126 -15.21 -6.87 11.00
C ARG A 126 -13.90 -7.33 11.66
N SER A 127 -12.88 -6.47 11.69
CA SER A 127 -11.60 -6.79 12.33
C SER A 127 -11.66 -6.76 13.86
N ARG A 128 -12.66 -6.10 14.47
CA ARG A 128 -12.82 -6.08 15.95
C ARG A 128 -13.38 -7.39 16.50
N ASP A 129 -14.09 -8.16 15.69
CA ASP A 129 -14.67 -9.46 16.06
C ASP A 129 -13.69 -10.63 15.96
N VAL A 130 -12.44 -10.39 15.54
CA VAL A 130 -11.39 -11.40 15.60
C VAL A 130 -10.65 -11.21 16.93
N PRO A 131 -10.96 -11.98 18.00
CA PRO A 131 -10.16 -11.96 19.21
C PRO A 131 -8.79 -12.51 18.84
N LEU A 132 -7.84 -11.60 18.59
CA LEU A 132 -6.42 -11.93 18.52
C LEU A 132 -5.99 -12.35 19.93
N LYS A 133 -6.29 -13.60 20.26
CA LYS A 133 -5.69 -14.34 21.37
C LYS A 133 -4.23 -14.60 21.00
N TYR A 134 -3.40 -13.55 21.02
CA TYR A 134 -1.98 -13.74 21.24
C TYR A 134 -1.81 -14.08 22.72
N VAL A 135 -2.02 -15.35 23.05
CA VAL A 135 -1.31 -15.92 24.19
C VAL A 135 0.12 -16.07 23.70
N SER A 136 0.94 -15.06 23.95
CA SER A 136 2.36 -15.30 24.10
C SER A 136 2.50 -16.14 25.37
N ASP A 137 2.58 -17.46 25.22
CA ASP A 137 3.25 -18.31 26.21
C ASP A 137 4.72 -17.87 26.23
N GLN A 138 4.97 -16.80 26.98
CA GLN A 138 6.24 -16.58 27.65
C GLN A 138 6.10 -17.20 29.03
N ASP A 139 6.14 -18.52 29.10
CA ASP A 139 6.60 -19.19 30.31
C ASP A 139 7.30 -20.51 29.91
N GLY A 140 8.56 -20.65 30.34
CA GLY A 140 9.29 -21.92 30.32
C GLY A 140 10.00 -22.34 29.02
N SER A 141 11.17 -21.76 28.71
CA SER A 141 12.26 -22.56 28.08
C SER A 141 13.67 -21.95 28.15
N SER A 142 13.95 -21.01 29.06
CA SER A 142 15.33 -20.51 29.27
C SER A 142 16.16 -21.27 30.32
N GLU A 143 15.69 -22.40 30.85
CA GLU A 143 16.44 -23.18 31.87
C GLU A 143 16.92 -24.57 31.39
N GLY A 144 17.27 -24.71 30.10
CA GLY A 144 17.61 -26.02 29.51
C GLY A 144 19.03 -26.22 28.97
N TRP A 145 19.84 -25.17 28.82
CA TRP A 145 21.11 -25.27 28.08
C TRP A 145 22.38 -24.96 28.88
N VAL A 146 22.30 -25.01 30.22
CA VAL A 146 23.49 -24.92 31.07
C VAL A 146 23.76 -26.27 31.72
N ARG A 147 24.76 -26.96 31.14
CA ARG A 147 25.73 -27.83 31.83
C ARG A 147 25.30 -29.26 32.17
N GLN A 148 25.55 -30.18 31.23
CA GLN A 148 26.07 -31.53 31.56
C GLN A 148 27.06 -32.00 30.48
N GLU A 149 28.25 -31.40 30.46
CA GLU A 149 29.45 -32.10 30.01
C GLU A 149 30.24 -32.50 31.25
N HIS A 150 30.05 -33.73 31.73
CA HIS A 150 31.11 -34.46 32.42
C HIS A 150 30.80 -35.95 32.50
N GLY A 151 31.65 -36.74 31.84
CA GLY A 151 32.03 -38.07 32.26
C GLY A 151 31.05 -39.20 31.97
N ARG A 152 31.08 -39.74 30.74
CA ARG A 152 30.95 -41.19 30.53
C ARG A 152 31.88 -41.63 29.39
N GLU A 153 33.09 -41.99 29.80
CA GLU A 153 33.84 -43.18 29.40
C GLU A 153 33.34 -43.86 28.10
N TRP A 154 34.10 -43.66 27.02
CA TRP A 154 33.95 -44.43 25.78
C TRP A 154 34.63 -45.80 25.97
N ASP A 155 33.82 -46.82 26.25
CA ASP A 155 34.26 -48.20 26.43
C ASP A 155 34.55 -48.82 25.05
N ALA A 156 35.82 -48.95 24.69
CA ALA A 156 36.32 -49.42 23.39
C ALA A 156 36.19 -50.95 23.18
N ARG A 157 35.09 -51.57 23.65
CA ARG A 157 34.92 -53.04 23.64
C ARG A 157 33.74 -53.59 22.83
N THR A 158 33.09 -52.78 22.00
CA THR A 158 31.95 -53.21 21.16
C THR A 158 32.25 -53.30 19.66
N ALA A 159 33.48 -53.03 19.21
CA ALA A 159 33.84 -53.08 17.78
C ALA A 159 34.36 -54.45 17.28
N GLU A 160 34.57 -55.47 18.14
CA GLU A 160 35.23 -56.73 17.75
C GLU A 160 34.34 -57.99 17.76
N ARG A 161 33.02 -57.89 17.86
CA ARG A 161 32.11 -59.05 17.67
C ARG A 161 31.16 -58.83 16.49
N GLY A 162 31.71 -58.95 15.29
CA GLY A 162 30.91 -58.92 14.05
C GLY A 162 31.65 -59.37 12.80
N ARG A 163 32.73 -60.16 12.94
CA ARG A 163 33.51 -60.67 11.80
C ARG A 163 33.94 -62.12 12.02
N SER A 164 32.96 -63.00 12.18
CA SER A 164 33.07 -64.43 11.85
C SER A 164 31.66 -64.91 11.52
N ASP A 165 31.52 -65.69 10.45
CA ASP A 165 30.32 -66.37 9.98
C ASP A 165 29.45 -65.62 8.95
N ARG A 166 30.03 -65.35 7.78
CA ARG A 166 29.60 -66.00 6.51
C ARG A 166 30.44 -65.56 5.32
#